data_AF-A0A8J6M594-F1
#
_entry.id   AF-A0A8J6M594-F1
#
_cell.length_a   1.000
_cell.length_b   1.000
_cell.length_c   1.000
_cell.angle_alpha   90.00
_cell.angle_beta   90.00
_cell.angle_gamma   90.00
#
_symmetry.space_group_name_H-M   'P 1'
#
loop_
_entity.id
_entity.type
_entity.pdbx_description
1 polymer ?
#
loop_
_entity_poly.entity_id
_entity_poly.type
_entity_poly.pdbx_seq_one_letter_code
_entity_poly.pdbx_strand_id
1 'polypeptide(L)' 'MNLFQRKIEPRCAYCAHGKPLGADQIVCPKKGVMSAGSHCRSFRYDPLLRTPPRPAKMAGLNLNDEDFSL' A
#
# COMPACT_ATOMS: atom_id res chain seq x y z
N MET A 1 13.47 -9.95 -11.92
CA MET A 1 12.42 -9.04 -11.38
C MET A 1 12.70 -8.75 -9.91
N ASN A 2 12.90 -7.49 -9.52
CA ASN A 2 12.98 -7.16 -8.09
C ASN A 2 11.56 -7.09 -7.51
N LEU A 3 11.20 -8.08 -6.69
CA LEU A 3 9.90 -8.15 -6.00
C LEU A 3 9.67 -7.00 -5.00
N PHE A 4 10.75 -6.33 -4.57
CA PHE A 4 10.69 -5.23 -3.61
C PHE A 4 11.22 -3.95 -4.26
N GLN A 5 10.32 -3.02 -4.56
CA GLN A 5 10.65 -1.69 -5.06
C GLN A 5 11.48 -0.95 -4.00
N ARG A 6 12.76 -0.68 -4.29
CA ARG A 6 13.67 0.03 -3.36
C ARG A 6 13.52 1.55 -3.39
N LYS A 7 12.94 2.10 -4.45
CA LYS A 7 12.77 3.55 -4.67
C LYS A 7 11.28 3.91 -4.61
N ILE A 8 10.72 3.90 -3.42
CA ILE A 8 9.33 4.32 -3.17
C ILE A 8 9.37 5.74 -2.60
N GLU A 9 8.47 6.59 -3.08
CA GLU A 9 8.31 7.94 -2.53
C GLU A 9 7.79 7.85 -1.09
N PRO A 10 8.48 8.46 -0.10
CA PRO A 10 8.07 8.40 1.29
C PRO A 10 6.75 9.17 1.48
N ARG A 11 5.76 8.52 2.08
CA ARG A 11 4.45 9.12 2.39
C ARG A 11 4.05 8.74 3.81
N CYS A 12 3.55 9.69 4.58
CA CYS A 12 3.08 9.48 5.95
C CYS A 12 1.95 8.45 6.02
N ALA A 13 1.18 8.29 4.94
CA ALA A 13 0.21 7.21 4.77
C ALA A 13 0.81 5.81 4.99
N TYR A 14 2.07 5.61 4.60
CA TYR A 14 2.78 4.33 4.70
C TYR A 14 3.76 4.29 5.87
N CYS A 15 3.60 5.18 6.84
CA CYS A 15 4.49 5.26 7.98
C CYS A 15 4.03 4.31 9.09
N ALA A 16 4.91 3.43 9.56
CA ALA A 16 4.67 2.53 10.70
C ALA A 16 4.23 3.25 11.99
N HIS A 17 4.53 4.55 12.09
CA HIS A 17 4.19 5.37 13.26
C HIS A 17 2.88 6.15 13.11
N GLY A 18 2.42 6.35 11.87
CA GLY A 18 1.26 7.18 11.57
C GLY A 18 -0.03 6.43 11.82
N LYS A 19 -1.05 7.11 12.37
CA LYS A 19 -2.42 6.60 12.40
C LYS A 19 -3.33 7.47 11.53
N PRO A 20 -4.23 6.90 10.72
CA PRO A 20 -5.17 7.68 9.94
C PRO A 20 -6.15 8.40 10.87
N LEU A 21 -6.37 9.68 10.62
CA LEU A 21 -7.39 10.50 11.30
C LEU A 21 -8.59 10.79 10.39
N GLY A 22 -8.38 10.79 9.07
CA GLY A 22 -9.40 11.02 8.05
C GLY A 22 -8.89 10.57 6.68
N ALA A 23 -9.50 11.06 5.60
CA ALA A 23 -9.14 10.67 4.24
C ALA A 23 -7.67 11.00 3.87
N ASP A 24 -7.21 12.22 4.23
CA ASP A 24 -5.89 12.72 3.82
C ASP A 24 -5.02 13.19 5.01
N GLN A 25 -5.39 12.84 6.23
CA GLN A 25 -4.67 13.25 7.44
C GLN A 25 -4.19 12.06 8.26
N ILE A 26 -2.93 12.14 8.69
CA ILE A 26 -2.23 11.16 9.51
C ILE A 26 -1.81 11.85 10.81
N VAL A 27 -2.11 11.24 11.95
CA VAL A 27 -1.55 11.64 13.24
C VAL A 27 -0.22 10.94 13.43
N CYS A 28 0.86 11.72 13.44
CA CYS A 28 2.20 11.26 13.76
C CYS A 28 2.51 11.58 15.23
N PRO A 29 2.90 10.59 16.06
CA PRO A 29 3.24 10.83 17.47
C PRO A 29 4.43 11.80 17.67
N LYS A 30 5.24 12.02 16.64
CA LYS A 30 6.43 12.90 16.68
C LYS A 30 6.20 14.32 16.14
N LYS A 31 5.16 14.53 15.32
CA LYS A 31 4.93 15.78 14.57
C LYS A 31 3.52 16.33 14.71
N GLY A 32 2.56 15.55 15.22
CA GLY A 32 1.14 15.91 15.26
C GLY A 32 0.42 15.53 13.97
N VAL A 33 -0.57 16.33 13.58
CA VAL A 33 -1.36 16.11 12.37
C VAL A 33 -0.54 16.46 11.13
N MET A 34 -0.43 15.51 10.20
CA MET A 34 0.30 15.64 8.95
C MET A 34 -0.58 15.24 7.77
N SER A 35 -0.26 15.75 6.58
CA SER A 35 -0.87 15.25 5.34
C SER A 35 -0.41 13.83 5.04
N ALA A 36 -1.32 12.97 4.59
CA ALA A 36 -1.04 11.58 4.19
C ALA A 36 0.02 11.49 3.07
N GLY A 37 0.08 12.47 2.17
CA GLY A 37 1.07 12.56 1.10
C GLY A 37 2.43 13.16 1.50
N SER A 38 2.52 13.80 2.68
CA SER A 38 3.78 14.39 3.16
C SER A 38 4.70 13.33 3.78
N HIS A 39 5.95 13.67 4.10
CA HIS A 39 6.81 12.80 4.90
C HIS A 39 7.56 13.60 5.97
N CYS A 40 7.90 12.94 7.07
CA CYS A 40 8.77 13.50 8.10
C CYS A 40 10.12 12.78 8.12
N ARG A 41 11.13 13.39 8.76
CA ARG A 41 12.46 12.78 8.94
C ARG A 41 12.45 11.46 9.72
N SER A 42 11.41 11.21 10.51
CA SER A 42 11.22 9.97 11.26
C SER A 42 10.37 8.94 10.51
N PHE A 43 10.18 9.11 9.20
CA PHE A 43 9.42 8.17 8.38
C PHE A 43 10.03 6.76 8.43
N ARG A 44 9.18 5.76 8.61
CA ARG A 44 9.53 4.35 8.54
C ARG A 44 8.50 3.65 7.67
N TYR A 45 8.94 3.11 6.53
CA TYR A 45 8.06 2.43 5.59
C TYR A 45 7.47 1.14 6.20
N ASP A 46 6.14 1.03 6.16
CA ASP A 46 5.40 -0.19 6.49
C ASP A 46 4.69 -0.73 5.22
N PRO A 47 5.15 -1.86 4.66
CA PRO A 47 4.54 -2.48 3.48
C PRO A 47 3.08 -2.89 3.68
N LEU A 48 2.67 -3.20 4.91
CA LEU A 48 1.31 -3.70 5.20
C LEU A 48 0.26 -2.61 5.10
N LEU A 49 0.65 -1.34 5.27
CA LEU A 49 -0.24 -0.20 5.12
C LEU A 49 -0.55 0.14 3.66
N ARG A 50 0.16 -0.48 2.71
CA ARG A 50 -0.11 -0.29 1.29
C ARG A 50 -1.20 -1.26 0.85
N THR A 51 -2.38 -0.75 0.52
CA THR A 51 -3.41 -1.55 -0.15
C THR A 51 -3.02 -1.76 -1.61
N PRO A 52 -2.72 -2.99 -2.07
CA PRO A 52 -2.47 -3.24 -3.48
C PRO A 52 -3.72 -2.92 -4.29
N PRO A 53 -3.59 -2.45 -5.55
CA PRO A 53 -4.73 -2.37 -6.44
C PRO A 53 -5.38 -3.75 -6.54
N ARG A 54 -6.70 -3.79 -6.70
CA ARG A 54 -7.40 -5.07 -6.85
C ARG A 54 -6.73 -5.86 -7.97
N PRO A 55 -6.44 -7.15 -7.76
CA PRO A 55 -5.87 -7.99 -8.82
C PRO A 55 -6.78 -7.91 -10.04
N ALA A 56 -6.17 -7.94 -11.22
CA ALA A 56 -6.93 -7.99 -12.46
C ALA A 56 -7.92 -9.17 -12.38
N LYS A 57 -9.16 -8.94 -12.80
CA LYS A 57 -10.11 -10.05 -12.96
C LYS A 57 -9.44 -11.07 -13.87
N MET A 58 -9.37 -12.33 -13.42
CA MET A 58 -8.83 -13.40 -14.25
C MET A 58 -9.60 -13.41 -15.57
N ALA A 59 -8.87 -13.37 -16.69
CA ALA A 59 -9.44 -13.56 -18.01
C ALA A 59 -9.77 -15.05 -18.20
N GLY A 60 -10.76 -15.55 -17.45
CA GLY A 60 -11.12 -16.97 -17.38
C GLY A 60 -12.62 -17.18 -17.39
N LEU A 61 -13.37 -16.29 -18.07
CA LEU A 61 -14.83 -16.42 -18.19
C LEU A 61 -15.26 -17.55 -19.13
N ASN A 62 -14.31 -18.22 -19.81
CA ASN A 62 -14.55 -19.35 -20.71
C ASN A 62 -13.60 -20.52 -20.41
N LEU A 63 -13.44 -20.89 -19.14
CA LEU A 63 -12.73 -22.11 -18.77
C LEU A 63 -13.72 -23.28 -18.85
N ASN A 64 -13.40 -24.32 -19.61
CA ASN A 64 -14.22 -25.52 -19.74
C ASN A 64 -13.66 -26.63 -18.84
N ASP A 65 -14.48 -27.62 -18.47
CA ASP A 65 -14.05 -28.74 -17.61
C ASP A 65 -12.84 -29.50 -18.19
N GLU A 66 -12.71 -29.55 -19.51
CA GLU A 66 -11.56 -30.15 -20.22
C GLU A 66 -10.22 -29.47 -19.88
N ASP A 67 -10.22 -28.17 -19.58
CA ASP A 67 -9.02 -27.41 -19.21
C ASP A 67 -8.44 -27.85 -17.84
N PHE A 68 -9.20 -28.64 -17.08
CA PHE A 68 -8.84 -29.15 -15.76
C PHE A 68 -8.55 -30.65 -15.73
N SER A 69 -8.60 -31.33 -16.89
CA SER A 69 -8.26 -32.74 -17.03
C SER A 69 -6.77 -32.94 -17.36
N LEU A 70 -6.16 -33.99 -16.80
CA LEU A 70 -4.71 -34.27 -16.81
C LEU A 70 -4.30 -35.23 -17.94
#